data_AF-L7UC93-F1
#
_entry.id   AF-L7UC93-F1
#
_cell.length_a   1.000
_cell.length_b   1.000
_cell.length_c   1.000
_cell.angle_alpha   90.00
_cell.angle_beta   90.00
_cell.angle_gamma   90.00
#
_symmetry.space_group_name_H-M   'P 1'
#
loop_
_entity.id
_entity.type
_entity.pdbx_description
1 polymer ?
#
loop_
_entity_poly.entity_id
_entity_poly.type
_entity_poly.pdbx_seq_one_letter_code
_entity_poly.pdbx_strand_id
1 'polypeptide(L)'
;MGSAYSGAVNDILSFLLTEPSAPPELDSVETWWSHHVALMSRFPAPADLALAGGFRADRLGYAFASGYHAAHRFLFPMLPSDCPTALCATEPSGAHPSAIQTRLTPSVSGWTLTGEKTFVTLGTSAELLLVVASEGQDAQGRNRLRMVCLDSKRPGVRVTALPELPFVPEVPHAELRLEDVAVSPDEVLPGDGYTRYLKPFRTVEDCHVQLALLGWLLQLGRRHGWPDALREELLAVAVMLRGLAQADPSSAATHVALGGALARVKHTVTQCEPHWAQVDAVTRERWERDRRLLDVAGKVRAKRLESARLKLSGEPPRDEA
;
A
#
# COMPACT_ATOMS: atom_id res chain seq x y z
N MET A 1 14.33 30.74 23.86
CA MET A 1 14.80 29.79 22.83
C MET A 1 14.01 28.50 22.99
N GLY A 2 12.81 28.43 22.43
CA GLY A 2 11.97 27.23 22.45
C GLY A 2 12.43 26.29 21.35
N SER A 3 12.72 25.05 21.70
CA SER A 3 13.44 24.12 20.85
C SER A 3 12.69 23.80 19.55
N ALA A 4 13.36 24.01 18.42
CA ALA A 4 12.89 23.73 17.07
C ALA A 4 13.01 22.23 16.71
N TYR A 5 12.55 21.34 17.59
CA TYR A 5 12.38 19.93 17.26
C TYR A 5 11.00 19.75 16.63
N SER A 6 10.93 19.08 15.48
CA SER A 6 9.68 18.73 14.81
C SER A 6 8.81 17.88 15.74
N GLY A 7 7.69 18.44 16.24
CA GLY A 7 6.77 17.75 17.15
C GLY A 7 6.19 16.46 16.55
N ALA A 8 6.03 16.41 15.23
CA ALA A 8 5.36 15.32 14.53
C ALA A 8 5.99 13.93 14.74
N VAL A 9 7.33 13.83 14.79
CA VAL A 9 7.99 12.54 15.07
C VAL A 9 7.76 12.12 16.50
N ASN A 10 7.86 13.05 17.45
CA ASN A 10 7.63 12.75 18.86
C ASN A 10 6.17 12.38 19.11
N ASP A 11 5.22 12.90 18.32
CA ASP A 11 3.80 12.59 18.45
C ASP A 11 3.48 11.13 18.11
N ILE A 12 3.97 10.61 16.98
CA ILE A 12 3.75 9.21 16.61
C ILE A 12 4.50 8.25 17.55
N LEU A 13 5.73 8.59 17.97
CA LEU A 13 6.47 7.78 18.93
C LEU A 13 5.77 7.74 20.29
N SER A 14 5.29 8.88 20.78
CA SER A 14 4.53 8.95 22.03
C SER A 14 3.28 8.09 21.92
N PHE A 15 2.52 8.20 20.82
CA PHE A 15 1.36 7.35 20.58
C PHE A 15 1.70 5.86 20.64
N LEU A 16 2.71 5.41 19.90
CA LEU A 16 3.11 4.00 19.86
C LEU A 16 3.57 3.46 21.23
N LEU A 17 4.07 4.35 22.10
CA LEU A 17 4.56 4.00 23.44
C LEU A 17 3.51 4.13 24.55
N THR A 18 2.52 5.02 24.41
CA THR A 18 1.57 5.35 25.49
C THR A 18 0.13 4.93 25.21
N GLU A 19 -0.27 4.77 23.94
CA GLU A 19 -1.63 4.34 23.59
C GLU A 19 -1.91 2.94 24.19
N PRO A 20 -3.13 2.64 24.67
CA PRO A 20 -3.47 1.29 25.10
C PRO A 20 -3.18 0.26 24.00
N SER A 21 -2.47 -0.81 24.37
CA SER A 21 -2.04 -1.86 23.43
C SER A 21 -3.12 -2.90 23.14
N ALA A 22 -4.29 -2.82 23.76
CA ALA A 22 -5.44 -3.64 23.38
C ALA A 22 -6.17 -2.97 22.20
N PRO A 23 -6.17 -3.56 21.00
CA PRO A 23 -6.92 -3.02 19.88
C PRO A 23 -8.42 -3.26 20.08
N PRO A 24 -9.29 -2.42 19.48
CA PRO A 24 -10.70 -2.76 19.35
C PRO A 24 -10.87 -4.02 18.49
N GLU A 25 -11.97 -4.73 18.67
CA GLU A 25 -12.35 -5.80 17.75
C GLU A 25 -12.81 -5.20 16.42
N LEU A 26 -12.24 -5.70 15.31
CA LEU A 26 -12.56 -5.22 13.96
C LEU A 26 -13.27 -6.35 13.21
N ASP A 27 -14.60 -6.31 13.19
CA ASP A 27 -15.43 -7.40 12.63
C ASP A 27 -15.69 -7.28 11.13
N SER A 28 -15.41 -6.12 10.54
CA SER A 28 -15.66 -5.83 9.14
C SER A 28 -14.70 -4.80 8.58
N VAL A 29 -14.59 -4.75 7.25
CA VAL A 29 -13.85 -3.70 6.53
C VAL A 29 -14.42 -2.32 6.88
N GLU A 30 -15.74 -2.18 7.03
CA GLU A 30 -16.38 -0.91 7.42
C GLU A 30 -15.98 -0.45 8.83
N THR A 31 -15.91 -1.39 9.78
CA THR A 31 -15.47 -1.10 11.15
C THR A 31 -14.00 -0.67 11.16
N TRP A 32 -13.13 -1.45 10.51
CA TRP A 32 -11.72 -1.09 10.32
C TRP A 32 -11.58 0.31 9.69
N TRP A 33 -12.32 0.57 8.61
CA TRP A 33 -12.27 1.83 7.87
C TRP A 33 -12.61 3.02 8.76
N SER A 34 -13.68 2.92 9.54
CA SER A 34 -14.10 3.96 10.49
C SER A 34 -13.02 4.27 11.53
N HIS A 35 -12.36 3.24 12.06
CA HIS A 35 -11.24 3.39 12.99
C HIS A 35 -9.99 4.00 12.32
N HIS A 36 -9.68 3.61 11.09
CA HIS A 36 -8.56 4.16 10.32
C HIS A 36 -8.78 5.65 10.01
N VAL A 37 -9.98 6.03 9.56
CA VAL A 37 -10.33 7.43 9.27
C VAL A 37 -10.21 8.31 10.51
N ALA A 38 -10.60 7.81 11.68
CA ALA A 38 -10.47 8.55 12.94
C ALA A 38 -9.01 8.92 13.28
N LEU A 39 -8.02 8.13 12.83
CA LEU A 39 -6.59 8.41 13.05
C LEU A 39 -6.05 9.52 12.16
N MET A 40 -6.68 9.81 11.03
CA MET A 40 -6.14 10.71 10.01
C MET A 40 -6.03 12.16 10.47
N SER A 41 -6.96 12.60 11.31
CA SER A 41 -6.93 13.94 11.91
C SER A 41 -5.73 14.12 12.86
N ARG A 42 -5.35 13.04 13.55
CA ARG A 42 -4.21 12.99 14.48
C ARG A 42 -2.88 12.79 13.75
N PHE A 43 -2.88 12.00 12.68
CA PHE A 43 -1.70 11.66 11.90
C PHE A 43 -1.91 11.96 10.41
N PRO A 44 -1.79 13.24 10.00
CA PRO A 44 -1.99 13.63 8.60
C PRO A 44 -0.89 13.12 7.67
N ALA A 45 0.31 12.85 8.20
CA ALA A 45 1.42 12.28 7.44
C ALA A 45 1.16 10.79 7.14
N PRO A 46 1.17 10.34 5.86
CA PRO A 46 0.86 8.96 5.51
C PRO A 46 1.69 7.89 6.22
N ALA A 47 2.99 8.13 6.42
CA ALA A 47 3.85 7.20 7.13
C ALA A 47 3.44 7.02 8.60
N ASP A 48 2.99 8.10 9.26
CA ASP A 48 2.52 8.06 10.66
C ASP A 48 1.16 7.41 10.76
N LEU A 49 0.27 7.69 9.79
CA LEU A 49 -1.02 7.02 9.67
C LEU A 49 -0.86 5.51 9.49
N ALA A 50 0.10 5.07 8.66
CA ALA A 50 0.38 3.64 8.47
C ALA A 50 0.81 2.97 9.79
N LEU A 51 1.74 3.59 10.52
CA LEU A 51 2.17 3.10 11.85
C LEU A 51 1.01 3.04 12.84
N ALA A 52 0.24 4.12 12.94
CA ALA A 52 -0.86 4.22 13.88
C ALA A 52 -2.01 3.25 13.53
N GLY A 53 -2.34 3.13 12.26
CA GLY A 53 -3.36 2.21 11.77
C GLY A 53 -2.95 0.74 11.94
N GLY A 54 -1.66 0.42 11.78
CA GLY A 54 -1.10 -0.88 12.12
C GLY A 54 -1.18 -1.17 13.63
N PHE A 55 -0.79 -0.20 14.46
CA PHE A 55 -0.87 -0.32 15.92
C PHE A 55 -2.30 -0.50 16.43
N ARG A 56 -3.31 0.05 15.74
CA ARG A 56 -4.73 -0.11 16.08
C ARG A 56 -5.39 -1.35 15.47
N ALA A 57 -4.70 -2.06 14.58
CA ALA A 57 -5.26 -3.26 13.97
C ALA A 57 -5.27 -4.43 14.96
N ASP A 58 -6.32 -5.24 14.90
CA ASP A 58 -6.43 -6.48 15.70
C ASP A 58 -5.83 -7.71 14.99
N ARG A 59 -5.46 -7.58 13.71
CA ARG A 59 -4.92 -8.64 12.86
C ARG A 59 -4.08 -8.09 11.71
N LEU A 60 -3.26 -8.95 11.09
CA LEU A 60 -2.35 -8.58 10.02
C LEU A 60 -3.07 -8.03 8.77
N GLY A 61 -4.22 -8.57 8.37
CA GLY A 61 -4.93 -8.06 7.19
C GLY A 61 -5.39 -6.61 7.33
N TYR A 62 -5.86 -6.20 8.52
CA TYR A 62 -6.23 -4.80 8.76
C TYR A 62 -5.02 -3.89 8.98
N ALA A 63 -3.90 -4.41 9.50
CA ALA A 63 -2.64 -3.67 9.47
C ALA A 63 -2.21 -3.41 8.00
N PHE A 64 -2.27 -4.44 7.15
CA PHE A 64 -2.00 -4.30 5.72
C PHE A 64 -2.93 -3.27 5.06
N ALA A 65 -4.25 -3.34 5.33
CA ALA A 65 -5.22 -2.40 4.77
C ALA A 65 -4.91 -0.94 5.17
N SER A 66 -4.52 -0.69 6.42
CA SER A 66 -4.08 0.63 6.90
C SER A 66 -2.84 1.13 6.15
N GLY A 67 -1.84 0.26 5.96
CA GLY A 67 -0.64 0.60 5.20
C GLY A 67 -0.91 0.84 3.71
N TYR A 68 -1.77 0.02 3.10
CA TYR A 68 -2.19 0.15 1.70
C TYR A 68 -2.92 1.47 1.46
N HIS A 69 -3.88 1.83 2.32
CA HIS A 69 -4.59 3.11 2.20
C HIS A 69 -3.66 4.31 2.44
N ALA A 70 -2.77 4.23 3.43
CA ALA A 70 -1.75 5.25 3.63
C ALA A 70 -0.87 5.46 2.39
N ALA A 71 -0.50 4.37 1.69
CA ALA A 71 0.20 4.48 0.41
C ALA A 71 -0.61 5.22 -0.67
N HIS A 72 -1.93 5.01 -0.73
CA HIS A 72 -2.79 5.78 -1.63
C HIS A 72 -2.80 7.26 -1.27
N ARG A 73 -2.90 7.62 0.02
CA ARG A 73 -2.86 9.03 0.44
C ARG A 73 -1.54 9.72 0.06
N PHE A 74 -0.43 9.01 0.18
CA PHE A 74 0.87 9.53 -0.24
C PHE A 74 0.91 9.80 -1.75
N LEU A 75 0.42 8.86 -2.55
CA LEU A 75 0.51 8.93 -4.01
C LEU A 75 -0.57 9.81 -4.66
N PHE A 76 -1.72 9.92 -4.00
CA PHE A 76 -2.91 10.64 -4.45
C PHE A 76 -3.38 11.67 -3.40
N PRO A 77 -2.55 12.66 -3.04
CA PRO A 77 -2.86 13.61 -1.96
C PRO A 77 -4.02 14.56 -2.30
N MET A 78 -4.46 14.59 -3.56
CA MET A 78 -5.59 15.39 -4.03
C MET A 78 -6.95 14.75 -3.76
N LEU A 79 -7.00 13.45 -3.44
CA LEU A 79 -8.25 12.74 -3.24
C LEU A 79 -8.84 13.01 -1.85
N PRO A 80 -10.18 12.93 -1.71
CA PRO A 80 -10.82 12.96 -0.41
C PRO A 80 -10.21 11.91 0.51
N SER A 81 -9.84 12.38 1.69
CA SER A 81 -8.96 11.64 2.57
C SER A 81 -9.71 10.50 3.29
N ASP A 82 -11.02 10.66 3.43
CA ASP A 82 -12.03 9.82 4.10
C ASP A 82 -12.84 8.96 3.13
N CYS A 83 -12.43 8.89 1.86
CA CYS A 83 -12.98 7.93 0.89
C CYS A 83 -12.08 6.68 0.80
N PRO A 84 -12.66 5.47 0.89
CA PRO A 84 -11.93 4.24 0.60
C PRO A 84 -11.63 4.16 -0.90
N THR A 85 -10.38 3.83 -1.22
CA THR A 85 -9.89 3.83 -2.61
C THR A 85 -9.26 2.49 -2.97
N ALA A 86 -9.38 2.08 -4.23
CA ALA A 86 -8.72 0.88 -4.75
C ALA A 86 -7.93 1.19 -6.03
N LEU A 87 -6.68 0.70 -6.08
CA LEU A 87 -5.85 0.80 -7.29
C LEU A 87 -6.16 -0.36 -8.23
N CYS A 88 -6.56 -0.05 -9.46
CA CYS A 88 -6.99 -1.03 -10.45
C CYS A 88 -6.00 -1.07 -11.63
N ALA A 89 -4.94 -1.85 -11.48
CA ALA A 89 -3.88 -1.98 -12.49
C ALA A 89 -3.92 -3.33 -13.22
N THR A 90 -3.96 -4.43 -12.46
CA THR A 90 -3.86 -5.81 -12.98
C THR A 90 -5.07 -6.18 -13.83
N GLU A 91 -4.81 -6.81 -14.97
CA GLU A 91 -5.81 -7.36 -15.88
C GLU A 91 -5.73 -8.89 -15.88
N PRO A 92 -6.75 -9.62 -16.39
CA PRO A 92 -6.69 -11.07 -16.51
C PRO A 92 -5.48 -11.59 -17.30
N SER A 93 -4.99 -10.79 -18.26
CA SER A 93 -3.79 -11.07 -19.05
C SER A 93 -2.46 -10.75 -18.32
N GLY A 94 -2.53 -10.10 -17.15
CA GLY A 94 -1.38 -9.76 -16.32
C GLY A 94 -1.33 -8.29 -15.92
N ALA A 95 -0.24 -7.92 -15.22
CA ALA A 95 -0.02 -6.57 -14.70
C ALA A 95 1.10 -5.80 -15.41
N HIS A 96 1.61 -6.33 -16.54
CA HIS A 96 2.72 -5.68 -17.23
C HIS A 96 2.23 -4.38 -17.91
N PRO A 97 2.87 -3.22 -17.68
CA PRO A 97 2.38 -1.92 -18.18
C PRO A 97 2.17 -1.85 -19.70
N SER A 98 3.03 -2.50 -20.47
CA SER A 98 2.87 -2.54 -21.94
C SER A 98 1.67 -3.38 -22.40
N ALA A 99 1.21 -4.31 -21.57
CA ALA A 99 0.14 -5.25 -21.89
C ALA A 99 -1.25 -4.78 -21.45
N ILE A 100 -1.36 -3.65 -20.75
CA ILE A 100 -2.64 -3.06 -20.33
C ILE A 100 -3.54 -2.77 -21.53
N GLN A 101 -4.72 -3.36 -21.55
CA GLN A 101 -5.73 -3.30 -22.61
C GLN A 101 -6.94 -2.45 -22.27
N THR A 102 -7.20 -2.22 -20.97
CA THR A 102 -8.25 -1.29 -20.53
C THR A 102 -8.05 0.05 -21.22
N ARG A 103 -9.06 0.52 -21.96
CA ARG A 103 -8.92 1.56 -22.96
C ARG A 103 -9.66 2.83 -22.56
N LEU A 104 -8.96 3.96 -22.63
CA LEU A 104 -9.51 5.30 -22.53
C LEU A 104 -9.59 5.91 -23.93
N THR A 105 -10.81 6.10 -24.44
CA THR A 105 -11.06 6.66 -25.79
C THR A 105 -11.70 8.03 -25.74
N PRO A 106 -11.33 8.98 -26.62
CA PRO A 106 -12.03 10.26 -26.73
C PRO A 106 -13.53 10.07 -27.00
N SER A 107 -14.35 10.90 -26.37
CA SER A 107 -15.80 10.98 -26.59
C SER A 107 -16.24 12.44 -26.74
N VAL A 108 -17.51 12.69 -27.06
CA VAL A 108 -18.03 14.05 -27.28
C VAL A 108 -17.88 14.95 -26.05
N SER A 109 -17.99 14.41 -24.84
CA SER A 109 -17.96 15.16 -23.58
C SER A 109 -16.72 14.90 -22.73
N GLY A 110 -15.70 14.23 -23.28
CA GLY A 110 -14.49 13.87 -22.55
C GLY A 110 -13.94 12.55 -23.07
N TRP A 111 -14.10 11.49 -22.28
CA TRP A 111 -13.61 10.16 -22.61
C TRP A 111 -14.65 9.08 -22.29
N THR A 112 -14.42 7.90 -22.83
CA THR A 112 -15.06 6.65 -22.42
C THR A 112 -14.00 5.66 -21.99
N LEU A 113 -14.31 4.87 -20.96
CA LEU A 113 -13.42 3.88 -20.38
C LEU A 113 -14.05 2.48 -20.46
N THR A 114 -13.35 1.55 -21.12
CA THR A 114 -13.81 0.17 -21.33
C THR A 114 -12.68 -0.82 -21.06
N GLY A 115 -12.95 -1.87 -20.29
CA GLY A 115 -11.95 -2.90 -19.98
C GLY A 115 -12.26 -3.71 -18.72
N GLU A 116 -11.30 -4.55 -18.35
CA GLU A 116 -11.41 -5.44 -17.20
C GLU A 116 -10.17 -5.36 -16.31
N LYS A 117 -10.39 -5.34 -15.00
CA LYS A 117 -9.35 -5.44 -13.97
C LYS A 117 -9.67 -6.60 -13.03
N THR A 118 -8.63 -7.15 -12.42
CA THR A 118 -8.73 -8.24 -11.45
C THR A 118 -7.77 -8.00 -10.28
N PHE A 119 -7.94 -8.75 -9.20
CA PHE A 119 -7.21 -8.54 -7.94
C PHE A 119 -7.30 -7.10 -7.43
N VAL A 120 -8.46 -6.46 -7.57
CA VAL A 120 -8.70 -5.12 -7.04
C VAL A 120 -8.85 -5.23 -5.52
N THR A 121 -7.75 -5.02 -4.79
CA THR A 121 -7.69 -5.04 -3.33
C THR A 121 -8.65 -4.01 -2.74
N LEU A 122 -9.47 -4.45 -1.77
CA LEU A 122 -10.58 -3.68 -1.18
C LEU A 122 -11.62 -3.19 -2.20
N GLY A 123 -11.67 -3.75 -3.40
CA GLY A 123 -12.48 -3.23 -4.50
C GLY A 123 -13.97 -3.14 -4.19
N THR A 124 -14.54 -4.13 -3.49
CA THR A 124 -15.96 -4.13 -3.10
C THR A 124 -16.31 -3.07 -2.05
N SER A 125 -15.31 -2.52 -1.35
CA SER A 125 -15.46 -1.49 -0.34
C SER A 125 -14.97 -0.11 -0.81
N ALA A 126 -14.45 0.00 -2.03
CA ALA A 126 -13.95 1.25 -2.57
C ALA A 126 -15.10 2.15 -3.03
N GLU A 127 -15.01 3.44 -2.71
CA GLU A 127 -15.86 4.50 -3.27
C GLU A 127 -15.20 5.10 -4.52
N LEU A 128 -13.87 5.20 -4.52
CA LEU A 128 -13.10 5.67 -5.67
C LEU A 128 -12.21 4.56 -6.23
N LEU A 129 -12.27 4.37 -7.55
CA LEU A 129 -11.44 3.45 -8.30
C LEU A 129 -10.35 4.23 -9.04
N LEU A 130 -9.10 3.84 -8.84
CA LEU A 130 -7.91 4.43 -9.47
C LEU A 130 -7.47 3.51 -10.61
N VAL A 131 -8.05 3.70 -11.78
CA VAL A 131 -7.92 2.80 -12.92
C VAL A 131 -6.77 3.20 -13.82
N VAL A 132 -5.84 2.27 -14.04
CA VAL A 132 -4.79 2.42 -15.06
C VAL A 132 -5.37 2.02 -16.41
N ALA A 133 -5.35 2.94 -17.37
CA ALA A 133 -5.90 2.73 -18.71
C ALA A 133 -4.94 3.18 -19.81
N SER A 134 -5.05 2.56 -20.98
CA SER A 134 -4.32 2.90 -22.20
C SER A 134 -5.08 3.95 -23.00
N GLU A 135 -4.40 5.04 -23.35
CA GLU A 135 -4.83 6.04 -24.34
C GLU A 135 -4.29 5.70 -25.75
N GLY A 136 -3.87 4.45 -25.97
CA GLY A 136 -3.18 4.00 -27.17
C GLY A 136 -1.66 3.92 -27.00
N GLN A 137 -0.93 3.86 -28.12
CA GLN A 137 0.53 3.77 -28.14
C GLN A 137 1.15 5.07 -28.65
N ASP A 138 2.37 5.37 -28.21
CA ASP A 138 3.20 6.44 -28.78
C ASP A 138 3.87 6.00 -30.09
N ALA A 139 4.62 6.91 -30.73
CA ALA A 139 5.30 6.65 -32.00
C ALA A 139 6.37 5.54 -31.90
N GLN A 140 6.80 5.18 -30.69
CA GLN A 140 7.77 4.12 -30.40
C GLN A 140 7.09 2.82 -29.97
N GLY A 141 5.75 2.74 -30.06
CA GLY A 141 4.98 1.56 -29.67
C GLY A 141 4.81 1.40 -28.15
N ARG A 142 5.21 2.39 -27.34
CA ARG A 142 5.03 2.33 -25.88
C ARG A 142 3.60 2.69 -25.54
N ASN A 143 3.01 1.91 -24.64
CA ASN A 143 1.65 2.14 -24.18
C ASN A 143 1.56 3.45 -23.39
N ARG A 144 0.72 4.39 -23.83
CA ARG A 144 0.45 5.67 -23.17
C ARG A 144 -0.55 5.44 -22.06
N LEU A 145 -0.05 5.22 -20.86
CA LEU A 145 -0.89 4.94 -19.71
C LEU A 145 -1.39 6.23 -19.07
N ARG A 146 -2.65 6.24 -18.65
CA ARG A 146 -3.31 7.28 -17.88
C ARG A 146 -3.84 6.68 -16.58
N MET A 147 -3.97 7.52 -15.56
CA MET A 147 -4.64 7.18 -14.32
C MET A 147 -5.97 7.90 -14.28
N VAL A 148 -7.07 7.16 -14.11
CA VAL A 148 -8.42 7.70 -14.07
C VAL A 148 -9.00 7.45 -12.68
N CYS A 149 -9.56 8.47 -12.05
CA CYS A 149 -10.26 8.36 -10.77
C CYS A 149 -11.77 8.39 -11.00
N LEU A 150 -12.48 7.31 -10.65
CA LEU A 150 -13.92 7.17 -10.91
C LEU A 150 -14.68 6.77 -9.66
N ASP A 151 -15.92 7.22 -9.56
CA ASP A 151 -16.89 6.71 -8.58
C ASP A 151 -17.20 5.22 -8.89
N SER A 152 -17.13 4.37 -7.86
CA SER A 152 -17.32 2.92 -8.00
C SER A 152 -18.75 2.49 -8.34
N LYS A 153 -19.73 3.39 -8.22
CA LYS A 153 -21.15 3.16 -8.51
C LYS A 153 -21.59 3.80 -9.83
N ARG A 154 -20.64 4.36 -10.61
CA ARG A 154 -20.95 5.00 -11.88
C ARG A 154 -21.58 4.02 -12.90
N PRO A 155 -22.55 4.46 -13.73
CA PRO A 155 -23.07 3.61 -14.80
C PRO A 155 -21.95 3.03 -15.68
N GLY A 156 -22.04 1.73 -15.97
CA GLY A 156 -21.01 0.96 -16.69
C GLY A 156 -19.90 0.38 -15.80
N VAL A 157 -19.84 0.75 -14.52
CA VAL A 157 -18.92 0.15 -13.54
C VAL A 157 -19.59 -1.05 -12.87
N ARG A 158 -18.92 -2.21 -12.89
CA ARG A 158 -19.34 -3.40 -12.17
C ARG A 158 -18.17 -3.96 -11.38
N VAL A 159 -18.29 -3.94 -10.05
CA VAL A 159 -17.34 -4.57 -9.13
C VAL A 159 -17.93 -5.87 -8.61
N THR A 160 -17.23 -6.99 -8.80
CA THR A 160 -17.67 -8.32 -8.38
C THR A 160 -16.64 -8.92 -7.43
N ALA A 161 -17.08 -9.37 -6.25
CA ALA A 161 -16.19 -10.02 -5.28
C ALA A 161 -15.54 -11.28 -5.89
N LEU A 162 -14.23 -11.43 -5.67
CA LEU A 162 -13.50 -12.67 -5.92
C LEU A 162 -13.54 -13.57 -4.68
N PRO A 163 -13.31 -14.88 -4.83
CA PRO A 163 -13.12 -15.77 -3.69
C PRO A 163 -12.03 -15.26 -2.73
N GLU A 164 -12.22 -15.52 -1.44
CA GLU A 164 -11.24 -15.19 -0.41
C GLU A 164 -9.89 -15.85 -0.69
N LEU A 165 -8.80 -15.12 -0.42
CA LEU A 165 -7.46 -15.66 -0.48
C LEU A 165 -7.21 -16.61 0.71
N PRO A 166 -6.33 -17.61 0.56
CA PRO A 166 -5.98 -18.52 1.67
C PRO A 166 -5.14 -17.85 2.77
N PHE A 167 -4.84 -16.56 2.63
CA PHE A 167 -4.18 -15.68 3.58
C PHE A 167 -4.85 -14.31 3.52
N VAL A 168 -4.95 -13.62 4.66
CA VAL A 168 -5.70 -12.36 4.85
C VAL A 168 -7.09 -12.32 4.19
N PRO A 169 -7.95 -13.33 4.38
CA PRO A 169 -9.31 -13.37 3.81
C PRO A 169 -10.17 -12.16 4.18
N GLU A 170 -9.88 -11.48 5.29
CA GLU A 170 -10.56 -10.25 5.70
C GLU A 170 -10.32 -9.05 4.77
N VAL A 171 -9.34 -9.13 3.87
CA VAL A 171 -9.05 -8.11 2.85
C VAL A 171 -9.63 -8.59 1.51
N PRO A 172 -10.87 -8.18 1.16
CA PRO A 172 -11.52 -8.66 -0.06
C PRO A 172 -10.79 -8.19 -1.31
N HIS A 173 -10.90 -8.99 -2.36
CA HIS A 173 -10.46 -8.65 -3.71
C HIS A 173 -11.65 -8.70 -4.66
N ALA A 174 -11.57 -7.96 -5.75
CA ALA A 174 -12.64 -7.92 -6.74
C ALA A 174 -12.12 -8.00 -8.18
N GLU A 175 -12.99 -8.44 -9.05
CA GLU A 175 -12.96 -8.10 -10.47
C GLU A 175 -13.69 -6.78 -10.68
N LEU A 176 -13.20 -5.98 -11.62
CA LEU A 176 -13.83 -4.75 -12.07
C LEU A 176 -14.04 -4.85 -13.58
N ARG A 177 -15.28 -4.70 -14.02
CA ARG A 177 -15.64 -4.55 -15.43
C ARG A 177 -16.13 -3.13 -15.70
N LEU A 178 -15.69 -2.58 -16.82
CA LEU A 178 -15.95 -1.21 -17.27
C LEU A 178 -16.55 -1.31 -18.67
N GLU A 179 -17.81 -0.89 -18.81
CA GLU A 179 -18.57 -0.91 -20.06
C GLU A 179 -18.92 0.51 -20.45
N ASP A 180 -18.12 1.11 -21.34
CA ASP A 180 -18.29 2.45 -21.91
C ASP A 180 -18.56 3.54 -20.85
N VAL A 181 -17.80 3.46 -19.75
CA VAL A 181 -17.97 4.37 -18.62
C VAL A 181 -17.60 5.80 -19.04
N ALA A 182 -18.52 6.74 -18.87
CA ALA A 182 -18.25 8.14 -19.14
C ALA A 182 -17.23 8.69 -18.14
N VAL A 183 -16.20 9.36 -18.68
CA VAL A 183 -15.10 9.95 -17.91
C VAL A 183 -14.96 11.41 -18.31
N SER A 184 -15.07 12.29 -17.32
CA SER A 184 -14.83 13.72 -17.52
C SER A 184 -13.32 14.02 -17.62
N PRO A 185 -12.90 15.11 -18.29
CA PRO A 185 -11.48 15.43 -18.42
C PRO A 185 -10.75 15.61 -17.08
N ASP A 186 -11.41 16.11 -16.04
CA ASP A 186 -10.87 16.32 -14.70
C ASP A 186 -10.71 15.03 -13.89
N GLU A 187 -11.38 13.96 -14.28
CA GLU A 187 -11.22 12.62 -13.68
C GLU A 187 -9.98 11.88 -14.21
N VAL A 188 -9.37 12.37 -15.29
CA VAL A 188 -8.09 11.86 -15.77
C VAL A 188 -6.95 12.60 -15.04
N LEU A 189 -6.31 11.91 -14.11
CA LEU A 189 -5.28 12.51 -13.27
C LEU A 189 -4.09 13.00 -14.12
N PRO A 190 -3.44 14.11 -13.71
CA PRO A 190 -2.38 14.73 -14.50
C PRO A 190 -1.15 13.84 -14.59
N GLY A 191 -0.40 13.96 -15.69
CA GLY A 191 0.84 13.22 -15.92
C GLY A 191 0.62 11.80 -16.46
N ASP A 192 1.73 11.09 -16.66
CA ASP A 192 1.74 9.72 -17.19
C ASP A 192 1.34 8.70 -16.11
N GLY A 193 0.37 7.85 -16.43
CA GLY A 193 -0.22 6.85 -15.54
C GLY A 193 0.80 5.86 -14.97
N TYR A 194 1.85 5.54 -15.74
CA TYR A 194 2.87 4.61 -15.32
C TYR A 194 3.94 5.26 -14.45
N THR A 195 4.65 6.23 -15.01
CA THR A 195 5.83 6.83 -14.37
C THR A 195 5.48 7.69 -13.16
N ARG A 196 4.30 8.35 -13.15
CA ARG A 196 3.86 9.18 -12.01
C ARG A 196 3.16 8.38 -10.91
N TYR A 197 2.41 7.34 -11.27
CA TYR A 197 1.55 6.62 -10.32
C TYR A 197 1.95 5.15 -10.17
N LEU A 198 1.74 4.32 -11.20
CA LEU A 198 1.85 2.86 -11.05
C LEU A 198 3.28 2.38 -10.69
N LYS A 199 4.31 2.96 -11.31
CA LYS A 199 5.72 2.61 -11.07
C LYS A 199 6.18 2.98 -9.65
N PRO A 200 5.98 4.21 -9.15
CA PRO A 200 6.35 4.57 -7.79
C PRO A 200 5.45 3.91 -6.74
N PHE A 201 4.18 3.59 -7.06
CA PHE A 201 3.25 2.94 -6.13
C PHE A 201 3.87 1.74 -5.43
N ARG A 202 4.60 0.88 -6.15
CA ARG A 202 5.24 -0.28 -5.53
C ARG A 202 6.19 0.07 -4.38
N THR A 203 7.00 1.10 -4.56
CA THR A 203 7.94 1.58 -3.54
C THR A 203 7.20 2.21 -2.37
N VAL A 204 6.15 2.99 -2.65
CA VAL A 204 5.30 3.62 -1.64
C VAL A 204 4.55 2.56 -0.82
N GLU A 205 3.93 1.59 -1.47
CA GLU A 205 3.22 0.45 -0.87
C GLU A 205 4.16 -0.36 0.03
N ASP A 206 5.34 -0.75 -0.47
CA ASP A 206 6.32 -1.49 0.31
C ASP A 206 6.72 -0.72 1.59
N CYS A 207 6.89 0.60 1.54
CA CYS A 207 7.17 1.39 2.75
C CYS A 207 5.99 1.40 3.74
N HIS A 208 4.78 1.72 3.27
CA HIS A 208 3.64 1.96 4.18
C HIS A 208 3.06 0.67 4.74
N VAL A 209 3.03 -0.42 3.96
CA VAL A 209 2.60 -1.74 4.46
C VAL A 209 3.55 -2.26 5.53
N GLN A 210 4.86 -2.08 5.35
CA GLN A 210 5.85 -2.50 6.33
C GLN A 210 5.83 -1.61 7.59
N LEU A 211 5.54 -0.32 7.46
CA LEU A 211 5.27 0.54 8.61
C LEU A 211 4.06 0.06 9.42
N ALA A 212 2.96 -0.29 8.74
CA ALA A 212 1.79 -0.81 9.44
C ALA A 212 2.05 -2.18 10.11
N LEU A 213 2.83 -3.06 9.46
CA LEU A 213 3.30 -4.31 10.09
C LEU A 213 4.08 -4.03 11.38
N LEU A 214 5.03 -3.09 11.35
CA LEU A 214 5.84 -2.73 12.52
C LEU A 214 4.98 -2.14 13.65
N GLY A 215 3.98 -1.30 13.30
CA GLY A 215 3.00 -0.79 14.26
C GLY A 215 2.22 -1.91 14.95
N TRP A 216 1.74 -2.89 14.17
CA TRP A 216 1.01 -4.04 14.69
C TRP A 216 1.88 -4.96 15.57
N LEU A 217 3.11 -5.27 15.13
CA LEU A 217 4.05 -6.08 15.93
C LEU A 217 4.43 -5.38 17.23
N LEU A 218 4.61 -4.06 17.23
CA LEU A 218 4.88 -3.29 18.43
C LEU A 218 3.68 -3.33 19.40
N GLN A 219 2.45 -3.21 18.88
CA GLN A 219 1.23 -3.39 19.67
C GLN A 219 1.19 -4.77 20.32
N LEU A 220 1.41 -5.84 19.55
CA LEU A 220 1.46 -7.21 20.07
C LEU A 220 2.54 -7.38 21.13
N GLY A 221 3.74 -6.87 20.87
CA GLY A 221 4.84 -6.93 21.83
C GLY A 221 4.51 -6.22 23.14
N ARG A 222 3.83 -5.07 23.08
CA ARG A 222 3.37 -4.36 24.28
C ARG A 222 2.25 -5.11 25.00
N ARG A 223 1.30 -5.69 24.28
CA ARG A 223 0.15 -6.43 24.85
C ARG A 223 0.57 -7.74 25.51
N HIS A 224 1.54 -8.45 24.92
CA HIS A 224 1.98 -9.78 25.38
C HIS A 224 3.30 -9.76 26.16
N GLY A 225 3.84 -8.57 26.48
CA GLY A 225 5.01 -8.45 27.35
C GLY A 225 6.32 -8.94 26.72
N TRP A 226 6.51 -8.74 25.42
CA TRP A 226 7.77 -9.06 24.74
C TRP A 226 8.93 -8.20 25.28
N PRO A 227 10.19 -8.68 25.19
CA PRO A 227 11.34 -7.97 25.74
C PRO A 227 11.46 -6.53 25.25
N ASP A 228 11.84 -5.63 26.16
CA ASP A 228 11.99 -4.19 25.88
C ASP A 228 12.92 -3.95 24.69
N ALA A 229 14.07 -4.64 24.66
CA ALA A 229 15.02 -4.55 23.56
C ALA A 229 14.41 -4.88 22.18
N LEU A 230 13.50 -5.87 22.10
CA LEU A 230 12.81 -6.20 20.84
C LEU A 230 11.81 -5.11 20.46
N ARG A 231 11.08 -4.55 21.43
CA ARG A 231 10.12 -3.46 21.21
C ARG A 231 10.82 -2.16 20.78
N GLU A 232 11.96 -1.85 21.39
CA GLU A 232 12.83 -0.75 21.00
C GLU A 232 13.42 -0.94 19.60
N GLU A 233 13.80 -2.17 19.25
CA GLU A 233 14.27 -2.49 17.90
C GLU A 233 13.16 -2.30 16.85
N LEU A 234 11.95 -2.81 17.11
CA LEU A 234 10.78 -2.59 16.24
C LEU A 234 10.54 -1.09 16.01
N LEU A 235 10.63 -0.28 17.07
CA LEU A 235 10.47 1.16 17.00
C LEU A 235 11.59 1.83 16.20
N ALA A 236 12.85 1.45 16.40
CA ALA A 236 13.99 2.00 15.67
C ALA A 236 13.89 1.70 14.16
N VAL A 237 13.48 0.46 13.81
CA VAL A 237 13.25 0.07 12.41
C VAL A 237 12.08 0.85 11.81
N ALA A 238 11.01 1.08 12.59
CA ALA A 238 9.90 1.93 12.16
C ALA A 238 10.34 3.37 11.87
N VAL A 239 11.19 3.97 12.71
CA VAL A 239 11.74 5.32 12.48
C VAL A 239 12.59 5.39 11.22
N MET A 240 13.46 4.40 10.99
CA MET A 240 14.26 4.29 9.78
C MET A 240 13.37 4.22 8.52
N LEU A 241 12.37 3.34 8.54
CA LEU A 241 11.48 3.15 7.40
C LEU A 241 10.57 4.37 7.17
N ARG A 242 10.15 5.05 8.23
CA ARG A 242 9.38 6.31 8.17
C ARG A 242 10.16 7.41 7.44
N GLY A 243 11.47 7.47 7.65
CA GLY A 243 12.35 8.38 6.89
C GLY A 243 12.35 8.04 5.40
N LEU A 244 12.47 6.76 5.05
CA LEU A 244 12.44 6.31 3.66
C LEU A 244 11.08 6.48 2.98
N ALA A 245 9.97 6.37 3.73
CA ALA A 245 8.62 6.60 3.22
C ALA A 245 8.38 8.04 2.73
N GLN A 246 9.24 8.99 3.12
CA GLN A 246 9.20 10.39 2.68
C GLN A 246 10.16 10.69 1.52
N ALA A 247 11.05 9.75 1.18
CA ALA A 247 11.99 9.92 0.08
C ALA A 247 11.28 9.82 -1.29
N ASP A 248 11.91 10.36 -2.34
CA ASP A 248 11.39 10.22 -3.70
C ASP A 248 11.30 8.72 -4.08
N PRO A 249 10.09 8.17 -4.31
CA PRO A 249 9.91 6.75 -4.61
C PRO A 249 10.38 6.37 -6.02
N SER A 250 10.76 7.34 -6.85
CA SER A 250 11.31 7.12 -8.20
C SER A 250 12.85 7.07 -8.22
N SER A 251 13.50 7.48 -7.14
CA SER A 251 14.96 7.55 -7.06
C SER A 251 15.61 6.17 -6.88
N ALA A 252 16.68 5.91 -7.63
CA ALA A 252 17.46 4.70 -7.49
C ALA A 252 18.17 4.62 -6.12
N ALA A 253 18.59 5.76 -5.55
CA ALA A 253 19.18 5.81 -4.22
C ALA A 253 18.16 5.37 -3.16
N THR A 254 16.91 5.81 -3.28
CA THR A 254 15.80 5.35 -2.43
C THR A 254 15.62 3.83 -2.53
N HIS A 255 15.65 3.26 -3.73
CA HIS A 255 15.49 1.81 -3.91
C HIS A 255 16.63 1.00 -3.30
N VAL A 256 17.88 1.49 -3.37
CA VAL A 256 19.02 0.84 -2.70
C VAL A 256 18.86 0.88 -1.19
N ALA A 257 18.56 2.04 -0.62
CA ALA A 257 18.34 2.18 0.82
C ALA A 257 17.16 1.34 1.31
N LEU A 258 16.05 1.33 0.56
CA LEU A 258 14.87 0.52 0.86
C LEU A 258 15.19 -0.98 0.83
N GLY A 259 16.04 -1.45 -0.09
CA GLY A 259 16.48 -2.84 -0.10
C GLY A 259 17.13 -3.28 1.21
N GLY A 260 17.99 -2.44 1.79
CA GLY A 260 18.59 -2.68 3.11
C GLY A 260 17.57 -2.59 4.24
N ALA A 261 16.68 -1.60 4.20
CA ALA A 261 15.64 -1.43 5.21
C ALA A 261 14.67 -2.62 5.25
N LEU A 262 14.23 -3.13 4.10
CA LEU A 262 13.36 -4.31 4.02
C LEU A 262 14.05 -5.57 4.53
N ALA A 263 15.35 -5.73 4.27
CA ALA A 263 16.13 -6.82 4.86
C ALA A 263 16.20 -6.70 6.39
N ARG A 264 16.33 -5.47 6.93
CA ARG A 264 16.29 -5.23 8.37
C ARG A 264 14.92 -5.52 8.97
N VAL A 265 13.83 -5.08 8.34
CA VAL A 265 12.46 -5.43 8.76
C VAL A 265 12.29 -6.95 8.83
N LYS A 266 12.69 -7.67 7.77
CA LYS A 266 12.63 -9.14 7.75
C LYS A 266 13.41 -9.76 8.91
N HIS A 267 14.62 -9.27 9.18
CA HIS A 267 15.42 -9.75 10.31
C HIS A 267 14.70 -9.55 11.66
N THR A 268 14.15 -8.36 11.91
CA THR A 268 13.43 -8.06 13.15
C THR A 268 12.13 -8.88 13.28
N VAL A 269 11.42 -9.13 12.17
CA VAL A 269 10.27 -10.07 12.16
C VAL A 269 10.70 -11.48 12.58
N THR A 270 11.85 -11.97 12.09
CA THR A 270 12.40 -13.26 12.54
C THR A 270 12.77 -13.25 14.03
N GLN A 271 13.25 -12.13 14.58
CA GLN A 271 13.49 -12.03 16.02
C GLN A 271 12.21 -12.13 16.87
N CYS A 272 11.04 -11.86 16.28
CA CYS A 272 9.76 -12.06 16.96
C CYS A 272 9.35 -13.54 17.06
N GLU A 273 9.94 -14.44 16.26
CA GLU A 273 9.53 -15.85 16.15
C GLU A 273 9.44 -16.59 17.50
N PRO A 274 10.44 -16.51 18.41
CA PRO A 274 10.37 -17.19 19.70
C PRO A 274 9.25 -16.68 20.62
N HIS A 275 8.75 -15.46 20.39
CA HIS A 275 7.81 -14.79 21.27
C HIS A 275 6.34 -15.07 20.92
N TRP A 276 6.06 -15.69 19.78
CA TRP A 276 4.70 -16.11 19.41
C TRP A 276 4.10 -17.16 20.35
N ALA A 277 4.92 -17.85 21.16
CA ALA A 277 4.43 -18.74 22.20
C ALA A 277 3.65 -18.01 23.31
N GLN A 278 3.89 -16.70 23.48
CA GLN A 278 3.25 -15.84 24.49
C GLN A 278 1.94 -15.20 23.98
N VAL A 279 1.65 -15.32 22.69
CA VAL A 279 0.49 -14.72 22.02
C VAL A 279 -0.71 -15.68 22.12
N ASP A 280 -1.92 -15.13 22.20
CA ASP A 280 -3.14 -15.93 22.23
C ASP A 280 -3.31 -16.78 20.97
N ALA A 281 -4.02 -17.91 21.11
CA ALA A 281 -4.13 -18.91 20.05
C ALA A 281 -4.74 -18.34 18.76
N VAL A 282 -5.81 -17.54 18.87
CA VAL A 282 -6.50 -16.95 17.72
C VAL A 282 -5.56 -16.05 16.91
N THR A 283 -4.82 -15.16 17.58
CA THR A 283 -3.88 -14.26 16.93
C THR A 283 -2.71 -15.03 16.30
N ARG A 284 -2.20 -16.06 16.96
CA ARG A 284 -1.13 -16.92 16.43
C ARG A 284 -1.57 -17.71 15.20
N GLU A 285 -2.76 -18.30 15.22
CA GLU A 285 -3.32 -19.03 14.07
C GLU A 285 -3.49 -18.11 12.85
N ARG A 286 -3.99 -16.88 13.07
CA ARG A 286 -4.06 -15.86 12.02
C ARG A 286 -2.68 -15.50 11.49
N TRP A 287 -1.69 -15.29 12.36
CA TRP A 287 -0.31 -15.02 11.93
C TRP A 287 0.27 -16.15 11.08
N GLU A 288 0.11 -17.40 11.49
CA GLU A 288 0.61 -18.57 10.76
C GLU A 288 0.01 -18.69 9.36
N ARG A 289 -1.30 -18.40 9.24
CA ARG A 289 -2.03 -18.29 7.97
C ARG A 289 -1.52 -17.12 7.12
N ASP A 290 -1.38 -15.94 7.73
CA ASP A 290 -1.28 -14.66 7.02
C ASP A 290 0.13 -14.20 6.71
N ARG A 291 1.16 -14.71 7.41
CA ARG A 291 2.57 -14.30 7.22
C ARG A 291 3.08 -14.48 5.79
N ARG A 292 2.40 -15.31 4.97
CA ARG A 292 2.63 -15.44 3.52
C ARG A 292 2.51 -14.11 2.77
N LEU A 293 1.73 -13.17 3.29
CA LEU A 293 1.61 -11.81 2.77
C LEU A 293 2.98 -11.11 2.66
N LEU A 294 3.89 -11.39 3.58
CA LEU A 294 5.23 -10.76 3.61
C LEU A 294 6.09 -11.16 2.40
N ASP A 295 5.84 -12.34 1.83
CA ASP A 295 6.56 -12.85 0.67
C ASP A 295 6.02 -12.31 -0.66
N VAL A 296 4.83 -11.68 -0.66
CA VAL A 296 4.20 -11.12 -1.86
C VAL A 296 5.12 -10.09 -2.51
N ALA A 297 5.35 -10.29 -3.82
CA ALA A 297 6.19 -9.45 -4.68
C ALA A 297 7.67 -9.35 -4.27
N GLY A 298 8.20 -10.34 -3.52
CA GLY A 298 9.64 -10.47 -3.24
C GLY A 298 10.53 -10.44 -4.48
N LYS A 299 10.12 -11.12 -5.57
CA LYS A 299 10.84 -11.10 -6.86
C LYS A 299 10.91 -9.70 -7.49
N VAL A 300 9.79 -8.95 -7.44
CA VAL A 300 9.70 -7.60 -8.00
C VAL A 300 10.61 -6.63 -7.23
N ARG A 301 10.65 -6.75 -5.89
CA ARG A 301 11.56 -5.97 -5.04
C ARG A 301 13.02 -6.26 -5.36
N ALA A 302 13.39 -7.52 -5.55
CA ALA A 302 14.75 -7.92 -5.92
C ALA A 302 15.17 -7.32 -7.27
N LYS A 303 14.33 -7.45 -8.31
CA LYS A 303 14.60 -6.87 -9.65
C LYS A 303 14.73 -5.35 -9.60
N ARG A 304 13.92 -4.67 -8.78
CA ARG A 304 13.99 -3.21 -8.60
C ARG A 304 15.29 -2.78 -7.92
N LEU A 305 15.71 -3.49 -6.87
CA LEU A 305 16.99 -3.24 -6.20
C LEU A 305 18.17 -3.43 -7.15
N GLU A 306 18.17 -4.50 -7.94
CA GLU A 306 19.20 -4.75 -8.95
C GLU A 306 19.25 -3.63 -10.00
N SER A 307 18.09 -3.29 -10.58
CA SER A 307 17.97 -2.20 -11.56
C SER A 307 18.47 -0.86 -11.01
N ALA A 308 18.21 -0.58 -9.73
CA ALA A 308 18.67 0.64 -9.07
C ALA A 308 20.20 0.66 -8.88
N ARG A 309 20.81 -0.48 -8.54
CA ARG A 309 22.27 -0.60 -8.43
C ARG A 309 22.95 -0.37 -9.76
N LEU A 310 22.48 -1.01 -10.83
CA LEU A 310 23.00 -0.84 -12.19
C LEU A 310 22.88 0.62 -12.66
N LYS A 311 21.74 1.26 -12.40
CA LYS A 311 21.53 2.67 -12.73
C LYS A 311 22.52 3.61 -12.02
N LEU A 312 22.91 3.30 -10.79
CA LEU A 312 23.84 4.13 -10.01
C LEU A 312 25.31 3.84 -10.31
N SER A 313 25.66 2.60 -10.70
CA SER A 313 27.02 2.24 -11.12
C SER A 313 27.36 2.71 -12.53
N GLY A 314 26.35 3.09 -13.33
CA GLY A 314 26.53 3.42 -14.75
C GLY A 314 26.73 2.18 -15.63
N GLU A 315 26.52 0.98 -15.10
CA GLU A 315 26.59 -0.27 -15.86
C GLU A 315 25.31 -0.45 -16.70
N PRO A 316 25.42 -0.95 -17.95
CA PRO A 316 24.25 -1.24 -18.76
C PRO A 316 23.38 -2.34 -18.11
N PRO A 317 22.05 -2.34 -18.34
CA PRO A 317 21.19 -3.43 -17.89
C PRO A 317 21.72 -4.77 -18.40
N ARG A 318 21.81 -5.79 -17.54
CA ARG A 318 22.07 -7.15 -18.00
C ARG A 318 20.80 -7.62 -18.73
N ASP A 319 20.90 -7.83 -20.04
CA ASP A 319 19.81 -8.39 -20.83
C ASP A 319 19.36 -9.72 -20.22
N GLU A 320 18.07 -9.83 -19.89
CA GLU A 320 17.43 -11.09 -19.54
C GLU A 320 17.40 -11.96 -20.80
N ALA A 321 18.24 -13.00 -20.84
CA ALA A 321 18.13 -14.11 -21.78
C ALA A 321 16.99 -15.05 -21.38
#